data_AF-A0A939PEN9-F1
#
_entry.id   AF-A0A939PEN9-F1
#
_cell.length_a   1.000
_cell.length_b   1.000
_cell.length_c   1.000
_cell.angle_alpha   90.00
_cell.angle_beta   90.00
_cell.angle_gamma   90.00
#
_symmetry.space_group_name_H-M   'P 1'
#
loop_
_entity.id
_entity.type
_entity.pdbx_description
1 polymer ?
#
loop_
_entity_poly.entity_id
_entity_poly.type
_entity_poly.pdbx_seq_one_letter_code
_entity_poly.pdbx_strand_id
1 'polypeptide(L)'
;MRHRGSLWITLGVLIVAAAAATTLEVTISSTLRHHDGMLRPPVPTRSVPAGDPAVEPTVEPTSSPPPVHTVSPSPSRTTGPDERSQPSARVRDVLVKFRFAIRQGFEADEIRGDVARDLDNVAANSLDDDGEEQLRRDVVGLKEKVRTRWREGAITRHRAAEFMVILDQAGFS
;
A
#
# COMPACT_ATOMS: atom_id res chain seq x y z
N MET A 1 38.44 -44.03 16.81
CA MET A 1 37.35 -43.37 17.57
C MET A 1 37.97 -42.33 18.49
N ARG A 2 37.82 -41.04 18.18
CA ARG A 2 38.26 -39.92 19.02
C ARG A 2 37.09 -38.94 19.12
N HIS A 3 36.54 -38.79 20.33
CA HIS A 3 35.58 -37.75 20.69
C HIS A 3 36.27 -36.38 20.71
N ARG A 4 35.72 -35.41 19.98
CA ARG A 4 35.80 -33.96 20.22
C ARG A 4 34.51 -33.41 19.60
N GLY A 5 33.48 -33.02 20.34
CA GLY A 5 33.50 -31.97 21.36
C GLY A 5 32.86 -30.74 20.71
N SER A 6 31.53 -30.71 20.70
CA SER A 6 30.73 -29.57 20.25
C SER A 6 30.90 -28.44 21.27
N LEU A 7 31.50 -27.33 20.86
CA LEU A 7 31.60 -26.13 21.69
C LEU A 7 30.89 -24.98 20.97
N TRP A 8 29.76 -24.61 21.56
CA TRP A 8 28.91 -23.48 21.19
C TRP A 8 29.71 -22.18 21.30
N ILE A 9 29.79 -21.39 20.22
CA ILE A 9 30.32 -20.03 20.30
C ILE A 9 29.15 -19.10 20.65
N THR A 10 29.31 -18.46 21.80
CA THR A 10 28.38 -17.56 22.46
C THR A 10 28.23 -16.22 21.74
N LEU A 11 26.98 -15.76 21.80
CA LEU A 11 26.42 -14.45 21.50
C LEU A 11 27.18 -13.31 22.20
N GLY A 12 27.57 -12.28 21.45
CA GLY A 12 28.08 -11.00 21.98
C GLY A 12 27.28 -9.83 21.44
N VAL A 13 26.23 -9.44 22.17
CA VAL A 13 25.44 -8.22 21.93
C VAL A 13 26.08 -7.09 22.72
N LEU A 14 26.52 -6.02 22.05
CA LEU A 14 26.88 -4.76 22.68
C LEU A 14 25.92 -3.67 22.18
N ILE A 15 24.94 -3.33 23.02
CA ILE A 15 24.04 -2.20 22.85
C ILE A 15 24.74 -0.98 23.45
N VAL A 16 25.03 0.03 22.63
CA VAL A 16 25.38 1.36 23.13
C VAL A 16 24.30 2.32 22.66
N ALA A 17 23.42 2.68 23.60
CA ALA A 17 22.44 3.74 23.46
C ALA A 17 23.14 5.09 23.61
N ALA A 18 23.01 5.95 22.60
CA ALA A 18 23.27 7.37 22.74
C ALA A 18 22.02 8.13 22.27
N ALA A 19 21.17 8.45 23.25
CA ALA A 19 20.09 9.40 23.09
C ALA A 19 20.68 10.81 23.00
N ALA A 20 20.43 11.51 21.90
CA ALA A 20 20.63 12.96 21.83
C ALA A 20 19.33 13.57 21.31
N ALA A 21 18.58 14.14 22.26
CA ALA A 21 17.41 14.95 22.01
C ALA A 21 17.82 16.24 21.30
N THR A 22 17.24 16.53 20.14
CA THR A 22 17.26 17.87 19.56
C THR A 22 15.83 18.32 19.25
N THR A 23 15.58 19.55 19.65
CA THR A 23 14.31 20.25 19.81
C THR A 23 13.62 20.61 18.49
N LEU A 24 12.28 20.64 18.56
CA LEU A 24 11.34 21.10 17.51
C LEU A 24 11.63 22.51 17.00
N GLU A 25 11.47 22.71 15.70
CA GLU A 25 10.92 23.94 15.10
C GLU A 25 9.83 23.51 14.10
N VAL A 26 8.58 23.47 14.57
CA VAL A 26 7.39 23.26 13.71
C VAL A 26 6.96 24.64 13.22
N THR A 27 7.37 24.99 12.00
CA THR A 27 6.80 26.15 11.31
C THR A 27 5.52 25.72 10.60
N ILE A 28 4.37 26.05 11.20
CA ILE A 28 3.05 25.93 10.60
C ILE A 28 2.83 27.16 9.72
N SER A 29 2.95 27.03 8.40
CA SER A 29 2.44 28.03 7.45
C SER A 29 1.21 27.47 6.75
N SER A 30 0.07 27.64 7.40
CA SER A 30 -1.26 27.42 6.86
C SER A 30 -1.74 28.69 6.14
N THR A 31 -1.72 28.69 4.80
CA THR A 31 -2.47 29.66 4.01
C THR A 31 -3.70 28.99 3.41
N LEU A 32 -4.70 28.74 4.27
CA LEU A 32 -6.07 28.56 3.82
C LEU A 32 -6.53 29.87 3.19
N ARG A 33 -6.50 29.97 1.86
CA ARG A 33 -7.33 30.96 1.15
C ARG A 33 -8.77 30.46 1.16
N HIS A 34 -9.43 30.88 2.24
CA HIS A 34 -10.87 31.01 2.41
C HIS A 34 -11.44 31.69 1.16
N HIS A 35 -12.20 30.96 0.35
CA HIS A 35 -13.01 31.56 -0.70
C HIS A 35 -14.37 31.91 -0.09
N ASP A 36 -14.58 33.22 -0.01
CA ASP A 36 -15.83 33.89 0.29
C ASP A 36 -16.98 33.32 -0.55
N GLY A 37 -18.03 32.91 0.15
CA GLY A 37 -19.28 32.46 -0.42
C GLY A 37 -20.42 32.81 0.52
N MET A 38 -20.54 34.11 0.82
CA MET A 38 -21.71 34.66 1.50
C MET A 38 -22.99 34.27 0.74
N LEU A 39 -23.96 33.68 1.44
CA LEU A 39 -25.32 34.22 1.64
C LEU A 39 -26.24 33.14 2.26
N ARG A 40 -26.83 33.48 3.43
CA ARG A 40 -28.17 33.11 3.94
C ARG A 40 -28.27 32.14 5.14
N PRO A 41 -28.83 32.60 6.28
CA PRO A 41 -29.60 31.81 7.26
C PRO A 41 -31.09 32.28 7.32
N PRO A 42 -32.04 31.67 8.07
CA PRO A 42 -32.09 30.36 8.77
C PRO A 42 -33.33 29.46 8.44
N VAL A 43 -33.25 28.20 8.94
CA VAL A 43 -34.20 27.08 9.26
C VAL A 43 -35.74 27.25 9.05
N PRO A 44 -36.47 26.15 8.74
CA PRO A 44 -37.29 25.54 9.80
C PRO A 44 -37.26 23.99 9.85
N THR A 45 -37.32 23.50 11.08
CA THR A 45 -37.54 22.13 11.56
C THR A 45 -38.76 21.48 10.91
N ARG A 46 -38.67 20.23 10.46
CA ARG A 46 -39.87 19.41 10.16
C ARG A 46 -39.79 18.05 10.85
N SER A 47 -40.86 17.78 11.57
CA SER A 47 -41.08 16.70 12.51
C SER A 47 -41.10 15.30 11.88
N VAL A 48 -40.65 14.34 12.68
CA VAL A 48 -40.90 12.90 12.60
C VAL A 48 -42.42 12.62 12.60
N PRO A 49 -42.86 11.56 11.90
CA PRO A 49 -43.63 10.56 12.61
C PRO A 49 -43.04 9.16 12.45
N ALA A 50 -42.89 8.50 13.60
CA ALA A 50 -42.67 7.07 13.72
C ALA A 50 -43.91 6.34 13.18
N GLY A 51 -43.68 5.28 12.41
CA GLY A 51 -44.74 4.47 11.83
C GLY A 51 -44.21 3.12 11.40
N ASP A 52 -44.11 2.20 12.35
CA ASP A 52 -44.25 0.76 12.18
C ASP A 52 -45.23 0.33 13.28
N PRO A 53 -46.18 -0.61 13.08
CA PRO A 53 -45.82 -1.96 12.63
C PRO A 53 -46.85 -2.69 11.74
N ALA A 54 -46.40 -3.86 11.25
CA ALA A 54 -47.13 -5.11 11.02
C ALA A 54 -47.90 -5.26 9.69
N VAL A 55 -47.57 -6.29 8.92
CA VAL A 55 -48.15 -7.66 9.00
C VAL A 55 -47.55 -8.51 7.86
N GLU A 56 -46.95 -9.64 8.24
CA GLU A 56 -46.54 -10.75 7.38
C GLU A 56 -47.78 -11.55 6.92
N PRO A 57 -47.81 -12.10 5.70
CA PRO A 57 -47.91 -13.56 5.63
C PRO A 57 -47.09 -14.21 4.52
N THR A 58 -46.31 -15.20 4.94
CA THR A 58 -46.12 -16.54 4.36
C THR A 58 -46.45 -16.75 2.88
N VAL A 59 -45.41 -17.10 2.10
CA VAL A 59 -45.52 -18.09 1.01
C VAL A 59 -44.28 -19.00 1.03
N GLU A 60 -44.57 -20.29 1.12
CA GLU A 60 -43.65 -21.43 1.19
C GLU A 60 -42.88 -21.68 -0.13
N PRO A 61 -41.81 -22.51 -0.09
CA PRO A 61 -40.80 -22.58 -1.13
C PRO A 61 -41.22 -23.49 -2.29
N THR A 62 -40.94 -23.09 -3.52
CA THR A 62 -40.94 -24.00 -4.67
C THR A 62 -39.54 -24.11 -5.25
N SER A 63 -38.93 -25.26 -5.00
CA SER A 63 -37.77 -25.77 -5.72
C SER A 63 -38.07 -25.85 -7.22
N SER A 64 -37.17 -25.30 -8.04
CA SER A 64 -36.94 -25.83 -9.38
C SER A 64 -35.47 -25.59 -9.75
N PRO A 65 -34.64 -26.64 -9.89
CA PRO A 65 -33.28 -26.47 -10.39
C PRO A 65 -33.32 -26.11 -11.89
N PRO A 66 -32.46 -25.20 -12.37
CA PRO A 66 -32.31 -24.96 -13.80
C PRO A 66 -31.68 -26.18 -14.50
N PRO A 67 -31.98 -26.42 -15.78
CA PRO A 67 -31.37 -27.49 -16.56
C PRO A 67 -29.85 -27.30 -16.67
N VAL A 68 -29.11 -28.38 -16.45
CA VAL A 68 -27.67 -28.46 -16.70
C VAL A 68 -27.44 -28.39 -18.20
N HIS A 69 -27.03 -27.23 -18.71
CA HIS A 69 -26.44 -27.15 -20.03
C HIS A 69 -24.99 -27.62 -19.94
N THR A 70 -24.73 -28.82 -20.47
CA THR A 70 -23.37 -29.30 -20.77
C THR A 70 -22.77 -28.39 -21.83
N VAL A 71 -22.10 -27.32 -21.41
CA VAL A 71 -21.24 -26.53 -22.28
C VAL A 71 -19.91 -27.26 -22.34
N SER A 72 -19.66 -27.95 -23.45
CA SER A 72 -18.34 -28.46 -23.79
C SER A 72 -17.40 -27.25 -23.95
N PRO A 73 -16.36 -27.07 -23.12
CA PRO A 73 -15.37 -26.05 -23.40
C PRO A 73 -14.56 -26.53 -24.60
N SER A 74 -14.90 -25.98 -25.77
CA SER A 74 -13.99 -25.91 -26.90
C SER A 74 -12.62 -25.42 -26.38
N PRO A 75 -11.49 -26.06 -26.71
CA PRO A 75 -10.19 -25.52 -26.37
C PRO A 75 -10.00 -24.25 -27.19
N SER A 76 -10.43 -23.13 -26.62
CA SER A 76 -10.02 -21.81 -27.07
C SER A 76 -8.52 -21.78 -26.87
N ARG A 77 -7.76 -21.92 -27.97
CA ARG A 77 -6.38 -21.44 -28.02
C ARG A 77 -6.44 -19.94 -27.79
N THR A 78 -6.45 -19.54 -26.53
CA THR A 78 -6.14 -18.19 -26.14
C THR A 78 -4.68 -18.00 -26.50
N THR A 79 -4.47 -17.21 -27.56
CA THR A 79 -3.24 -16.52 -27.90
C THR A 79 -2.50 -16.17 -26.61
N GLY A 80 -1.29 -16.72 -26.44
CA GLY A 80 -0.52 -16.56 -25.21
C GLY A 80 -0.36 -15.09 -24.82
N PRO A 81 -0.14 -14.78 -23.53
CA PRO A 81 0.23 -13.43 -23.13
C PRO A 81 1.45 -13.03 -23.95
N ASP A 82 1.30 -11.92 -24.68
CA ASP A 82 2.34 -11.30 -25.47
C ASP A 82 3.58 -11.12 -24.56
N GLU A 83 4.64 -11.87 -24.84
CA GLU A 83 5.86 -11.96 -24.01
C GLU A 83 6.67 -10.64 -23.98
N ARG A 84 6.10 -9.57 -24.52
CA ARG A 84 6.51 -8.18 -24.32
C ARG A 84 5.48 -7.46 -23.48
N SER A 85 5.35 -7.82 -22.20
CA SER A 85 4.74 -6.91 -21.22
C SER A 85 5.37 -5.53 -21.42
N GLN A 86 4.56 -4.55 -21.81
CA GLN A 86 5.05 -3.20 -22.03
C GLN A 86 5.82 -2.72 -20.78
N PRO A 87 6.97 -2.04 -20.93
CA PRO A 87 7.77 -1.59 -19.79
C PRO A 87 6.94 -0.88 -18.71
N SER A 88 5.98 -0.06 -19.14
CA SER A 88 5.01 0.64 -18.27
C SER A 88 4.15 -0.31 -17.41
N ALA A 89 3.63 -1.40 -17.99
CA ALA A 89 2.81 -2.37 -17.27
C ALA A 89 3.62 -3.06 -16.15
N ARG A 90 4.87 -3.44 -16.45
CA ARG A 90 5.78 -4.03 -15.45
C ARG A 90 6.04 -3.07 -14.30
N VAL A 91 6.29 -1.79 -14.60
CA VAL A 91 6.56 -0.78 -13.57
C VAL A 91 5.33 -0.58 -12.68
N ARG A 92 4.13 -0.55 -13.27
CA ARG A 92 2.88 -0.46 -12.50
C ARG A 92 2.69 -1.67 -11.56
N ASP A 93 2.95 -2.88 -12.04
CA ASP A 93 2.90 -4.08 -11.18
C ASP A 93 3.88 -4.00 -10.00
N VAL A 94 5.08 -3.46 -10.25
CA VAL A 94 6.10 -3.23 -9.21
C VAL A 94 5.61 -2.21 -8.19
N LEU A 95 5.03 -1.10 -8.63
CA LEU A 95 4.47 -0.07 -7.73
C LEU A 95 3.31 -0.63 -6.89
N VAL A 96 2.44 -1.47 -7.46
CA VAL A 96 1.37 -2.15 -6.70
C VAL A 96 1.95 -3.07 -5.62
N LYS A 97 2.95 -3.89 -5.97
CA LYS A 97 3.66 -4.75 -4.99
C LYS A 97 4.34 -3.92 -3.90
N PHE A 98 4.94 -2.81 -4.28
CA PHE A 98 5.61 -1.89 -3.35
C PHE A 98 4.62 -1.30 -2.34
N ARG A 99 3.46 -0.82 -2.79
CA ARG A 99 2.37 -0.34 -1.91
C ARG A 99 1.88 -1.41 -0.95
N PHE A 100 1.73 -2.63 -1.43
CA PHE A 100 1.37 -3.76 -0.58
C PHE A 100 2.42 -4.00 0.52
N ALA A 101 3.71 -3.98 0.17
CA ALA A 101 4.80 -4.12 1.13
C ALA A 101 4.90 -2.94 2.13
N ILE A 102 4.57 -1.71 1.71
CA ILE A 102 4.44 -0.55 2.61
C ILE A 102 3.40 -0.81 3.68
N ARG A 103 2.20 -1.25 3.27
CA ARG A 103 1.13 -1.55 4.23
C ARG A 103 1.55 -2.64 5.21
N GLN A 104 2.16 -3.72 4.73
CA GLN A 104 2.67 -4.78 5.61
C GLN A 104 3.73 -4.27 6.60
N GLY A 105 4.69 -3.49 6.13
CA GLY A 105 5.74 -2.94 7.01
C GLY A 105 5.18 -1.92 8.01
N PHE A 106 4.15 -1.17 7.65
CA PHE A 106 3.46 -0.28 8.60
C PHE A 106 2.69 -1.07 9.67
N GLU A 107 1.93 -2.09 9.26
CA GLU A 107 1.19 -2.97 10.19
C GLU A 107 2.11 -3.74 11.13
N ALA A 108 3.33 -4.06 10.69
CA ALA A 108 4.37 -4.74 11.47
C ALA A 108 5.24 -3.79 12.32
N ASP A 109 4.95 -2.48 12.34
CA ASP A 109 5.77 -1.44 13.02
C ASP A 109 7.24 -1.39 12.52
N GLU A 110 7.47 -1.79 11.28
CA GLU A 110 8.77 -1.74 10.62
C GLU A 110 9.00 -0.42 9.84
N ILE A 111 7.95 0.39 9.73
CA ILE A 111 7.93 1.67 9.03
C ILE A 111 7.19 2.67 9.91
N ARG A 112 7.82 3.82 10.18
CA ARG A 112 7.12 4.92 10.84
C ARG A 112 5.91 5.39 10.05
N GLY A 113 4.80 5.66 10.72
CA GLY A 113 3.52 5.96 10.06
C GLY A 113 3.52 7.19 9.15
N ASP A 114 4.32 8.22 9.44
CA ASP A 114 4.49 9.38 8.56
C ASP A 114 5.23 9.01 7.26
N VAL A 115 6.22 8.13 7.35
CA VAL A 115 6.97 7.63 6.19
C VAL A 115 6.16 6.65 5.37
N ALA A 116 5.38 5.77 6.00
CA ALA A 116 4.48 4.87 5.29
C ALA A 116 3.49 5.66 4.41
N ARG A 117 2.91 6.73 4.96
CA ARG A 117 2.00 7.62 4.22
C ARG A 117 2.70 8.37 3.08
N ASP A 118 3.89 8.92 3.31
CA ASP A 118 4.69 9.58 2.25
C ASP A 118 4.97 8.62 1.09
N LEU A 119 5.46 7.41 1.39
CA LEU A 119 5.76 6.42 0.36
C LEU A 119 4.53 5.92 -0.39
N ASP A 120 3.41 5.68 0.31
CA ASP A 120 2.16 5.24 -0.35
C ASP A 120 1.62 6.33 -1.28
N ASN A 121 1.67 7.59 -0.87
CA ASN A 121 1.23 8.72 -1.69
C ASN A 121 2.10 8.87 -2.95
N VAL A 122 3.43 8.79 -2.81
CA VAL A 122 4.33 8.86 -3.98
C VAL A 122 4.05 7.72 -4.93
N ALA A 123 3.94 6.48 -4.43
CA ALA A 123 3.67 5.33 -5.28
C ALA A 123 2.26 5.38 -5.92
N ALA A 124 1.26 5.91 -5.22
CA ALA A 124 -0.08 6.11 -5.75
C ALA A 124 -0.07 7.14 -6.89
N ASN A 125 0.58 8.29 -6.70
CA ASN A 125 0.67 9.31 -7.75
C ASN A 125 1.38 8.76 -8.99
N SER A 126 2.46 8.00 -8.82
CA SER A 126 3.15 7.36 -9.94
C SER A 126 2.30 6.34 -10.68
N LEU A 127 1.31 5.70 -10.03
CA LEU A 127 0.38 4.79 -10.73
C LEU A 127 -0.61 5.55 -11.62
N ASP A 128 -0.89 6.81 -11.31
CA ASP A 128 -1.76 7.68 -12.11
C ASP A 128 -1.03 8.29 -13.32
N ASP A 129 0.30 8.18 -13.38
CA ASP A 129 1.12 8.66 -14.50
C ASP A 129 1.17 7.66 -15.68
N ASP A 130 0.90 8.16 -16.89
CA ASP A 130 0.94 7.37 -18.13
C ASP A 130 2.29 7.46 -18.87
N GLY A 131 3.19 8.34 -18.44
CA GLY A 131 4.48 8.56 -19.09
C GLY A 131 5.58 7.63 -18.60
N GLU A 132 6.15 6.79 -19.49
CA GLU A 132 7.24 5.86 -19.15
C GLU A 132 8.46 6.56 -18.54
N GLU A 133 8.82 7.74 -19.07
CA GLU A 133 9.93 8.55 -18.54
C GLU A 133 9.66 9.07 -17.12
N GLN A 134 8.41 9.46 -16.83
CA GLN A 134 8.01 9.91 -15.51
C GLN A 134 8.02 8.74 -14.52
N LEU A 135 7.42 7.61 -14.91
CA LEU A 135 7.45 6.36 -14.14
C LEU A 135 8.88 5.93 -13.79
N ARG A 136 9.81 6.02 -14.74
CA ARG A 136 11.22 5.73 -14.52
C ARG A 136 11.84 6.66 -13.47
N ARG A 137 11.62 7.97 -13.59
CA ARG A 137 12.12 8.96 -12.63
C ARG A 137 11.53 8.73 -11.24
N ASP A 138 10.27 8.36 -11.17
CA ASP A 138 9.58 8.10 -9.91
C ASP A 138 10.12 6.86 -9.19
N VAL A 139 10.38 5.76 -9.91
CA VAL A 139 11.01 4.57 -9.33
C VAL A 139 12.40 4.90 -8.79
N VAL A 140 13.22 5.67 -9.53
CA VAL A 140 14.53 6.12 -9.05
C VAL A 140 14.39 7.00 -7.80
N GLY A 141 13.42 7.91 -7.80
CA GLY A 141 13.10 8.76 -6.64
C GLY A 141 12.64 7.97 -5.42
N LEU A 142 11.84 6.91 -5.61
CA LEU A 142 11.40 6.00 -4.56
C LEU A 142 12.58 5.24 -3.96
N LYS A 143 13.51 4.72 -4.79
CA LYS A 143 14.74 4.06 -4.32
C LYS A 143 15.55 4.99 -3.41
N GLU A 144 15.70 6.25 -3.81
CA GLU A 144 16.45 7.23 -3.01
C GLU A 144 15.73 7.63 -1.72
N LYS A 145 14.40 7.80 -1.77
CA LYS A 145 13.58 8.00 -0.56
C LYS A 145 13.77 6.83 0.40
N VAL A 146 13.64 5.58 -0.05
CA VAL A 146 13.81 4.39 0.80
C VAL A 146 15.19 4.37 1.46
N ARG A 147 16.27 4.62 0.71
CA ARG A 147 17.64 4.68 1.28
C ARG A 147 17.77 5.77 2.35
N THR A 148 17.20 6.94 2.09
CA THR A 148 17.24 8.06 3.04
C THR A 148 16.45 7.73 4.30
N ARG A 149 15.22 7.23 4.17
CA ARG A 149 14.38 6.86 5.32
C ARG A 149 14.96 5.72 6.14
N TRP A 150 15.65 4.78 5.50
CA TRP A 150 16.42 3.74 6.22
C TRP A 150 17.56 4.34 7.05
N ARG A 151 18.35 5.26 6.47
CA ARG A 151 19.44 5.95 7.21
C ARG A 151 18.92 6.78 8.38
N GLU A 152 17.72 7.36 8.24
CA GLU A 152 17.01 8.08 9.30
C GLU A 152 16.41 7.14 10.38
N GLY A 153 16.48 5.82 10.19
CA GLY A 153 15.88 4.85 11.11
C GLY A 153 14.35 4.78 11.04
N ALA A 154 13.73 5.37 10.02
CA ALA A 154 12.28 5.35 9.83
C ALA A 154 11.76 4.09 9.13
N ILE A 155 12.68 3.28 8.57
CA ILE A 155 12.40 1.96 7.98
C ILE A 155 13.44 0.99 8.53
N THR A 156 13.02 -0.19 8.97
CA THR A 156 13.98 -1.24 9.39
C THR A 156 14.89 -1.66 8.23
N ARG A 157 16.09 -2.15 8.54
CA ARG A 157 17.03 -2.63 7.52
C ARG A 157 16.40 -3.72 6.63
N HIS A 158 15.67 -4.66 7.24
CA HIS A 158 15.05 -5.77 6.51
C HIS A 158 14.02 -5.25 5.51
N ARG A 159 13.09 -4.39 5.95
CA ARG A 159 12.05 -3.81 5.11
C ARG A 159 12.62 -2.93 4.00
N ALA A 160 13.66 -2.14 4.31
CA ALA A 160 14.34 -1.33 3.31
C ALA A 160 15.00 -2.19 2.21
N ALA A 161 15.60 -3.33 2.57
CA ALA A 161 16.18 -4.23 1.59
C ALA A 161 15.11 -4.87 0.68
N GLU A 162 13.99 -5.29 1.26
CA GLU A 162 12.85 -5.83 0.50
C GLU A 162 12.28 -4.79 -0.47
N PHE A 163 12.13 -3.55 -0.03
CA PHE A 163 11.71 -2.44 -0.88
C PHE A 163 12.62 -2.23 -2.08
N MET A 164 13.93 -2.27 -1.87
CA MET A 164 14.90 -2.17 -2.97
C MET A 164 14.74 -3.32 -3.95
N VAL A 165 14.58 -4.56 -3.46
CA VAL A 165 14.35 -5.75 -4.32
C VAL A 165 13.08 -5.61 -5.15
N ILE A 166 11.99 -5.11 -4.57
CA ILE A 166 10.74 -4.88 -5.30
C ILE A 166 10.96 -3.82 -6.37
N LEU A 167 11.53 -2.66 -6.02
CA LEU A 167 11.75 -1.55 -6.95
C LEU A 167 12.76 -1.90 -8.06
N ASP A 168 13.75 -2.76 -7.81
CA ASP A 168 14.70 -3.24 -8.81
C ASP A 168 14.03 -4.09 -9.91
N GLN A 169 12.88 -4.72 -9.64
CA GLN A 169 12.12 -5.46 -10.65
C GLN A 169 11.57 -4.56 -11.76
N ALA A 170 11.53 -3.24 -11.55
CA ALA A 170 11.16 -2.27 -12.59
C ALA A 170 12.19 -2.22 -13.73
N GLY A 171 13.43 -2.67 -13.49
CA GLY A 171 14.48 -2.70 -14.51
C GLY A 171 15.18 -1.35 -14.73
N PHE A 172 15.04 -0.43 -13.78
CA PHE A 172 15.73 0.86 -13.78
C PHE A 172 16.85 0.87 -12.74
N SER A 173 18.08 1.05 -13.22
CA SER A 173 19.31 1.04 -12.42
C SER A 173 19.71 2.45 -12.00
#